data_AF-A0A537W1F3-F1
#
_entry.id   AF-A0A537W1F3-F1
#
_cell.length_a   1.000
_cell.length_b   1.000
_cell.length_c   1.000
_cell.angle_alpha   90.00
_cell.angle_beta   90.00
_cell.angle_gamma   90.00
#
_symmetry.space_group_name_H-M   'P 1'
#
loop_
_entity.id
_entity.type
_entity.pdbx_description
1 polymer ?
#
loop_
_entity_poly.entity_id
_entity_poly.type
_entity_poly.pdbx_seq_one_letter_code
_entity_poly.pdbx_strand_id
1 'polypeptide(L)'
;MEAEARMIDDWLVHLADLARQAGSASASDVRLVHWSLAEESSFERAYESARSRHPDRDWPGLAWYDLLGRVFRAQPIVVKGAFSFGLKSIARAMRAHGLIQTHWGEGLADGAGAMAGAWSAAAECRARRIPLTESPVMHEIARYNEVDCRVMAEILDFLRRER
;
A
#
# COMPACT_ATOMS: atom_id res chain seq x y z
N MET A 1 11.48 -17.75 8.68
CA MET A 1 10.51 -17.36 9.72
C MET A 1 11.04 -16.19 10.53
N GLU A 2 12.24 -16.23 11.10
CA GLU A 2 12.78 -15.07 11.84
C GLU A 2 12.87 -13.77 11.03
N ALA A 3 13.30 -13.83 9.76
CA ALA A 3 13.42 -12.63 8.92
C ALA A 3 12.08 -11.93 8.69
N GLU A 4 11.00 -12.70 8.54
CA GLU A 4 9.64 -12.16 8.41
C GLU A 4 9.16 -11.54 9.72
N ALA A 5 9.38 -12.21 10.86
CA ALA A 5 9.02 -11.64 12.16
C ALA A 5 9.75 -10.33 12.43
N ARG A 6 11.06 -10.26 12.13
CA ARG A 6 11.85 -9.03 12.23
C ARG A 6 11.28 -7.91 11.34
N MET A 7 10.92 -8.21 10.09
CA MET A 7 10.32 -7.22 9.19
C MET A 7 8.99 -6.67 9.73
N ILE A 8 8.15 -7.53 10.32
CA ILE A 8 6.88 -7.10 10.93
C ILE A 8 7.14 -6.28 12.19
N ASP A 9 8.07 -6.70 13.04
CA ASP A 9 8.47 -5.94 14.24
C ASP A 9 8.95 -4.53 13.84
N ASP A 10 9.86 -4.43 12.87
CA ASP A 10 10.40 -3.15 12.38
C ASP A 10 9.30 -2.25 11.81
N TRP A 11 8.36 -2.84 11.04
CA TRP A 11 7.23 -2.10 10.49
C TRP A 11 6.27 -1.61 11.57
N LEU A 12 5.97 -2.42 12.58
CA LEU A 12 5.10 -2.04 13.71
C LEU A 12 5.73 -0.96 14.58
N VAL A 13 7.06 -1.00 14.80
CA VAL A 13 7.79 0.09 15.48
C VAL A 13 7.64 1.39 14.70
N HIS A 14 7.87 1.35 13.39
CA HIS A 14 7.69 2.53 12.54
C HIS A 14 6.26 3.07 12.57
N LEU A 15 5.25 2.18 12.51
CA LEU A 15 3.84 2.55 12.59
C LEU A 15 3.49 3.19 13.94
N ALA A 16 4.02 2.65 15.04
CA ALA A 16 3.81 3.20 16.38
C ALA A 16 4.45 4.59 16.53
N ASP A 17 5.62 4.83 15.94
CA ASP A 17 6.24 6.16 15.90
C ASP A 17 5.38 7.16 15.13
N LEU A 18 4.86 6.77 13.96
CA LEU A 18 3.94 7.61 13.17
C LEU A 18 2.64 7.89 13.93
N ALA A 19 2.06 6.88 14.58
CA ALA A 19 0.85 7.03 15.38
C ALA A 19 1.06 8.06 16.50
N ARG A 20 2.19 7.97 17.22
CA ARG A 20 2.55 8.92 18.27
C ARG A 20 2.72 10.34 17.75
N GLN A 21 3.39 10.51 16.61
CA GLN A 21 3.56 11.82 15.95
C GLN A 21 2.21 12.43 15.53
N ALA A 22 1.24 11.59 15.16
CA ALA A 22 -0.12 12.00 14.84
C ALA A 22 -1.04 12.18 16.06
N GLY A 23 -0.54 12.00 17.29
CA GLY A 23 -1.31 12.13 18.53
C GLY A 23 -2.20 10.94 18.87
N SER A 24 -1.98 9.79 18.22
CA SER A 24 -2.65 8.52 18.54
C SER A 24 -1.88 7.74 19.62
N ALA A 25 -2.59 6.98 20.46
CA ALA A 25 -1.98 6.26 21.57
C ALA A 25 -1.30 4.95 21.12
N SER A 26 -1.82 4.31 20.06
CA SER A 26 -1.33 3.05 19.54
C SER A 26 -1.38 2.98 18.01
N ALA A 27 -0.57 2.09 17.43
CA ALA A 27 -0.66 1.68 16.03
C ALA A 27 -2.04 1.08 15.67
N SER A 28 -2.78 0.54 16.65
CA SER A 28 -4.16 0.07 16.45
C SER A 28 -5.18 1.20 16.27
N ASP A 29 -4.84 2.42 16.69
CA ASP A 29 -5.75 3.57 16.63
C ASP A 29 -5.67 4.29 15.28
N VAL A 30 -4.65 3.98 14.47
CA VAL A 30 -4.49 4.56 13.13
C VAL A 30 -5.11 3.67 12.06
N ARG A 31 -5.77 4.29 11.09
CA ARG A 31 -6.37 3.58 9.96
C ARG A 31 -5.35 3.33 8.87
N LEU A 32 -5.10 2.05 8.56
CA LEU A 32 -4.29 1.63 7.43
C LEU A 32 -5.16 1.61 6.17
N VAL A 33 -5.07 2.70 5.41
CA VAL A 33 -5.88 2.89 4.20
C VAL A 33 -5.27 2.12 3.04
N HIS A 34 -6.12 1.39 2.32
CA HIS A 34 -5.74 0.59 1.16
C HIS A 34 -6.77 0.76 0.02
N TRP A 35 -6.39 0.40 -1.20
CA TRP A 35 -7.24 0.47 -2.39
C TRP A 35 -7.62 -0.93 -2.87
N SER A 36 -8.88 -1.32 -2.62
CA SER A 36 -9.51 -2.57 -3.09
C SER A 36 -9.17 -3.85 -2.32
N LEU A 37 -9.99 -4.88 -2.59
CA LEU A 37 -9.94 -6.24 -2.06
C LEU A 37 -8.64 -7.01 -2.38
N ALA A 38 -7.93 -6.66 -3.47
CA ALA A 38 -6.67 -7.34 -3.79
C ALA A 38 -5.64 -7.15 -2.66
N GLU A 39 -5.64 -5.97 -2.05
CA GLU A 39 -4.78 -5.61 -0.92
C GLU A 39 -5.31 -6.18 0.40
N GLU A 40 -6.64 -6.25 0.60
CA GLU A 40 -7.27 -6.91 1.76
C GLU A 40 -6.92 -8.41 1.79
N SER A 41 -6.96 -9.08 0.64
CA SER A 41 -6.58 -10.51 0.53
C SER A 41 -5.08 -10.77 0.72
N SER A 42 -4.23 -9.75 0.53
CA SER A 42 -2.77 -9.90 0.48
C SER A 42 -2.04 -9.31 1.69
N PHE A 43 -2.55 -8.26 2.33
CA PHE A 43 -1.90 -7.61 3.47
C PHE A 43 -2.59 -7.94 4.79
N GLU A 44 -3.90 -7.75 4.91
CA GLU A 44 -4.62 -8.10 6.13
C GLU A 44 -4.54 -9.61 6.39
N ARG A 45 -4.88 -10.44 5.40
CA ARG A 45 -4.79 -11.90 5.55
C ARG A 45 -3.35 -12.39 5.73
N ALA A 46 -2.35 -11.75 5.10
CA ALA A 46 -0.96 -12.14 5.29
C ALA A 46 -0.46 -11.78 6.68
N TYR A 47 -0.87 -10.63 7.21
CA TYR A 47 -0.57 -10.22 8.58
C TYR A 47 -1.22 -11.16 9.60
N GLU A 48 -2.50 -11.49 9.44
CA GLU A 48 -3.18 -12.46 10.31
C GLU A 48 -2.59 -13.88 10.20
N SER A 49 -2.18 -14.28 8.99
CA SER A 49 -1.43 -15.52 8.78
C SER A 49 -0.07 -15.48 9.47
N ALA A 50 0.62 -14.34 9.45
CA ALA A 50 1.88 -14.16 10.16
C ALA A 50 1.66 -14.25 11.67
N ARG A 51 0.65 -13.57 12.24
CA ARG A 51 0.27 -13.68 13.66
C ARG A 51 0.02 -15.14 14.06
N SER A 52 -0.67 -15.89 13.20
CA SER A 52 -0.93 -17.32 13.41
C SER A 52 0.34 -18.19 13.38
N ARG A 53 1.31 -17.84 12.52
CA ARG A 53 2.59 -18.55 12.39
C ARG A 53 3.62 -18.15 13.46
N HIS A 54 3.40 -17.03 14.15
CA HIS A 54 4.26 -16.48 15.20
C HIS A 54 3.46 -16.22 16.48
N PRO A 55 2.89 -17.25 17.14
CA PRO A 55 1.99 -17.07 18.29
C PRO A 55 2.68 -16.46 19.52
N ASP A 56 4.02 -16.57 19.62
CA ASP A 56 4.81 -15.95 20.68
C ASP A 56 5.01 -14.44 20.47
N ARG A 57 4.59 -13.90 19.33
CA ARG A 57 4.65 -12.48 19.01
C ARG A 57 3.31 -11.83 19.34
N ASP A 58 3.33 -10.88 20.27
CA ASP A 58 2.15 -10.11 20.68
C ASP A 58 1.87 -8.95 19.70
N TRP A 59 1.71 -9.28 18.42
CA TRP A 59 1.42 -8.30 17.39
C TRP A 59 -0.04 -7.82 17.47
N PRO A 60 -0.28 -6.50 17.49
CA PRO A 60 -1.61 -5.95 17.73
C PRO A 60 -2.53 -6.17 16.53
N GLY A 61 -3.84 -6.10 16.77
CA GLY A 61 -4.78 -5.93 15.67
C GLY A 61 -4.58 -4.57 15.00
N LEU A 62 -4.71 -4.52 13.68
CA LEU A 62 -4.55 -3.31 12.88
C LEU A 62 -5.88 -2.92 12.24
N ALA A 63 -6.14 -1.61 12.14
CA ALA A 63 -7.40 -1.09 11.61
C ALA A 63 -7.30 -0.83 10.09
N TRP A 64 -7.50 -1.87 9.29
CA TRP A 64 -7.54 -1.76 7.83
C TRP A 64 -8.78 -1.00 7.33
N TYR A 65 -8.61 -0.16 6.31
CA TYR A 65 -9.68 0.66 5.75
C TYR A 65 -9.68 0.66 4.22
N ASP A 66 -10.63 -0.07 3.63
CA ASP A 66 -10.84 -0.12 2.17
C ASP A 66 -11.46 1.18 1.65
N LEU A 67 -10.63 2.04 1.05
CA LEU A 67 -11.09 3.30 0.46
C LEU A 67 -12.00 3.07 -0.75
N LEU A 68 -11.73 2.03 -1.54
CA LEU A 68 -12.51 1.74 -2.74
C LEU A 68 -13.92 1.25 -2.36
N GLY A 69 -14.00 0.21 -1.53
CA GLY A 69 -15.28 -0.38 -1.14
C GLY A 69 -16.11 0.53 -0.25
N ARG A 70 -15.50 1.09 0.81
CA ARG A 70 -16.24 1.83 1.85
C ARG A 70 -16.56 3.27 1.47
N VAL A 71 -15.88 3.84 0.48
CA VAL A 71 -16.11 5.23 0.06
C VAL A 71 -16.56 5.28 -1.39
N PHE A 72 -15.71 4.91 -2.34
CA PHE A 72 -16.03 5.08 -3.76
C PHE A 72 -17.25 4.27 -4.21
N ARG A 73 -17.34 3.00 -3.81
CA ARG A 73 -18.48 2.14 -4.18
C ARG A 73 -19.72 2.42 -3.33
N ALA A 74 -19.54 2.75 -2.05
CA ALA A 74 -20.66 3.04 -1.15
C ALA A 74 -21.34 4.38 -1.44
N GLN A 75 -20.59 5.41 -1.87
CA GLN A 75 -21.08 6.75 -2.19
C GLN A 75 -21.13 7.01 -3.71
N PRO A 76 -21.38 5.96 -4.52
CA PRO A 76 -21.08 5.84 -5.96
C PRO A 76 -20.25 6.96 -6.60
N ILE A 77 -19.03 7.18 -6.11
CA ILE A 77 -18.13 8.24 -6.58
C ILE A 77 -17.57 7.83 -7.94
N VAL A 78 -17.83 8.66 -8.96
CA VAL A 78 -17.26 8.50 -10.30
C VAL A 78 -16.48 9.75 -10.68
N VAL A 79 -15.41 9.56 -11.44
CA VAL A 79 -14.57 10.66 -11.93
C VAL A 79 -14.64 10.66 -13.45
N LYS A 80 -15.05 11.78 -14.04
CA LYS A 80 -15.14 11.92 -15.51
C LYS A 80 -13.79 11.60 -16.14
N GLY A 81 -13.75 10.65 -17.08
CA GLY A 81 -12.52 10.20 -17.73
C GLY A 81 -11.83 9.01 -17.07
N ALA A 82 -12.33 8.50 -15.94
CA ALA A 82 -11.95 7.19 -15.42
C ALA A 82 -12.85 6.10 -16.04
N PHE A 83 -12.22 5.07 -16.64
CA PHE A 83 -12.93 3.95 -17.27
C PHE A 83 -12.97 2.69 -16.40
N SER A 84 -12.31 2.72 -15.24
CA SER A 84 -12.38 1.68 -14.22
C SER A 84 -12.17 2.27 -12.82
N PHE A 85 -12.48 1.46 -11.80
CA PHE A 85 -12.23 1.76 -10.39
C PHE A 85 -10.81 1.40 -9.92
N GLY A 86 -9.89 1.08 -10.84
CA GLY A 86 -8.48 0.90 -10.48
C GLY A 86 -7.88 2.24 -10.04
N LEU A 87 -6.99 2.20 -9.04
CA LEU A 87 -6.37 3.40 -8.45
C LEU A 87 -5.79 4.31 -9.53
N LYS A 88 -5.02 3.74 -10.45
CA LYS A 88 -4.39 4.44 -11.58
C LYS A 88 -5.41 5.11 -12.51
N SER A 89 -6.56 4.48 -12.76
CA SER A 89 -7.63 5.05 -13.61
C SER A 89 -8.28 6.25 -12.93
N ILE A 90 -8.66 6.09 -11.66
CA ILE A 90 -9.27 7.16 -10.85
C ILE A 90 -8.31 8.34 -10.69
N ALA A 91 -7.08 8.06 -10.27
CA ALA A 91 -6.08 9.07 -10.00
C ALA A 91 -5.68 9.88 -11.25
N ARG A 92 -5.50 9.21 -12.41
CA ARG A 92 -5.24 9.91 -13.68
C ARG A 92 -6.37 10.85 -14.05
N ALA A 93 -7.61 10.42 -13.87
CA ALA A 93 -8.77 11.27 -14.12
C ALA A 93 -8.83 12.44 -13.13
N MET A 94 -8.64 12.20 -11.83
CA MET A 94 -8.61 13.26 -10.81
C MET A 94 -7.52 14.30 -11.08
N ARG A 95 -6.32 13.85 -11.48
CA ARG A 95 -5.22 14.74 -11.88
C ARG A 95 -5.56 15.55 -13.13
N ALA A 96 -6.19 14.93 -14.14
CA ALA A 96 -6.60 15.62 -15.35
C ALA A 96 -7.61 16.75 -15.08
N HIS A 97 -8.37 16.65 -13.98
CA HIS A 97 -9.25 17.71 -13.49
C HIS A 97 -8.60 18.64 -12.45
N GLY A 98 -7.29 18.51 -12.18
CA GLY A 98 -6.57 19.34 -11.23
C GLY A 98 -6.87 19.07 -9.75
N LEU A 99 -7.53 17.95 -9.42
CA LEU A 99 -7.97 17.62 -8.06
C LEU A 99 -6.85 17.02 -7.20
N ILE A 100 -5.87 16.37 -7.84
CA ILE A 100 -4.66 15.82 -7.22
C ILE A 100 -3.44 16.14 -8.10
N GLN A 101 -2.23 16.03 -7.57
CA GLN A 101 -1.00 16.48 -8.23
C GLN A 101 -0.10 15.32 -8.65
N THR A 102 -0.04 14.27 -7.82
CA THR A 102 0.88 13.14 -8.03
C THR A 102 0.57 12.39 -9.31
N HIS A 103 1.63 11.95 -9.99
CA HIS A 103 1.57 11.11 -11.19
C HIS A 103 2.64 10.03 -11.13
N TRP A 104 2.33 8.89 -11.74
CA TRP A 104 3.34 7.91 -12.12
C TRP A 104 4.14 8.52 -13.28
N GLY A 105 5.45 8.72 -13.10
CA GLY A 105 6.35 9.10 -14.19
C GLY A 105 6.49 7.99 -15.23
N GLU A 106 7.56 8.03 -16.03
CA GLU A 106 7.96 6.91 -16.89
C GLU A 106 8.42 5.74 -16.01
N GLY A 107 7.69 4.61 -15.99
CA GLY A 107 7.97 3.48 -15.11
C GLY A 107 6.97 2.32 -15.25
N LEU A 108 7.19 1.24 -14.50
CA LEU A 108 6.45 -0.04 -14.51
C LEU A 108 4.97 0.10 -14.92
N ALA A 109 4.58 -0.69 -15.94
CA ALA A 109 3.34 -0.50 -16.70
C ALA A 109 2.07 -0.60 -15.85
N ASP A 110 2.03 -1.50 -14.86
CA ASP A 110 0.91 -1.76 -13.96
C ASP A 110 1.32 -2.67 -12.78
N GLY A 111 0.39 -2.89 -11.84
CA GLY A 111 0.63 -3.71 -10.65
C GLY A 111 0.95 -5.18 -10.95
N ALA A 112 0.47 -5.74 -12.07
CA ALA A 112 0.80 -7.11 -12.47
C ALA A 112 2.28 -7.21 -12.90
N GLY A 113 2.76 -6.21 -13.65
CA GLY A 113 4.17 -6.06 -13.99
C GLY A 113 5.06 -5.92 -12.76
N ALA A 114 4.63 -5.15 -11.75
CA ALA A 114 5.36 -5.02 -10.49
C ALA A 114 5.49 -6.36 -9.75
N MET A 115 4.41 -7.15 -9.66
CA MET A 115 4.45 -8.48 -9.03
C MET A 115 5.37 -9.45 -9.77
N ALA A 116 5.26 -9.52 -11.11
CA ALA A 116 6.12 -10.37 -11.92
C ALA A 116 7.60 -9.94 -11.81
N GLY A 117 7.85 -8.62 -11.77
CA GLY A 117 9.17 -8.05 -11.53
C GLY A 117 9.75 -8.46 -10.18
N ALA A 118 8.97 -8.38 -9.10
CA ALA A 118 9.41 -8.80 -7.77
C ALA A 118 9.77 -10.29 -7.73
N TRP A 119 8.96 -11.14 -8.35
CA TRP A 119 9.22 -12.57 -8.44
C TRP A 119 10.53 -12.87 -9.18
N SER A 120 10.71 -12.24 -10.34
CA SER A 120 11.93 -12.39 -11.15
C SER A 120 13.17 -11.90 -10.39
N ALA A 121 13.08 -10.72 -9.76
CA ALA A 121 14.14 -10.15 -8.96
C ALA A 121 14.55 -11.06 -7.79
N ALA A 122 13.57 -11.66 -7.10
CA ALA A 122 13.85 -12.60 -6.02
C ALA A 122 14.58 -13.87 -6.50
N ALA A 123 14.20 -14.39 -7.68
CA ALA A 123 14.89 -15.54 -8.28
C ALA A 123 16.33 -15.18 -8.70
N GLU A 124 16.52 -14.03 -9.35
CA GLU A 124 17.83 -13.55 -9.79
C GLU A 124 18.78 -13.29 -8.61
N CYS A 125 18.32 -12.56 -7.59
CA CYS A 125 19.13 -12.24 -6.41
C CYS A 125 19.58 -13.50 -5.68
N ARG A 126 18.69 -14.50 -5.59
CA ARG A 126 19.02 -15.81 -5.02
C ARG A 126 20.10 -16.53 -5.83
N ALA A 127 19.99 -16.55 -7.16
CA ALA A 127 20.98 -17.17 -8.03
C ALA A 127 22.36 -16.50 -7.91
N ARG A 128 22.37 -15.18 -7.76
CA ARG A 128 23.57 -14.35 -7.64
C ARG A 128 24.11 -14.22 -6.21
N ARG A 129 23.38 -14.72 -5.21
CA ARG A 129 23.65 -14.58 -3.77
C ARG A 129 23.83 -13.12 -3.32
N ILE A 130 23.04 -12.21 -3.89
CA ILE A 130 22.98 -10.80 -3.47
C ILE A 130 21.70 -10.53 -2.67
N PRO A 131 21.70 -9.55 -1.76
CA PRO A 131 20.50 -9.10 -1.08
C PRO A 131 19.44 -8.60 -2.07
N LEU A 132 18.15 -8.86 -1.76
CA LEU A 132 17.04 -8.36 -2.58
C LEU A 132 16.98 -6.82 -2.59
N THR A 133 17.47 -6.19 -1.52
CA THR A 133 17.62 -4.73 -1.39
C THR A 133 18.65 -4.15 -2.35
N GLU A 134 19.46 -4.95 -3.03
CA GLU A 134 20.37 -4.47 -4.08
C GLU A 134 19.75 -4.57 -5.48
N SER A 135 18.55 -5.14 -5.61
CA SER A 135 17.88 -5.30 -6.90
C SER A 135 17.37 -3.96 -7.44
N PRO A 136 17.79 -3.53 -8.65
CA PRO A 136 17.24 -2.35 -9.30
C PRO A 136 15.73 -2.45 -9.53
N VAL A 137 15.23 -3.65 -9.87
CA VAL A 137 13.80 -3.90 -10.07
C VAL A 137 13.02 -3.68 -8.77
N MET A 138 13.55 -4.12 -7.63
CA MET A 138 12.90 -3.88 -6.34
C MET A 138 12.91 -2.41 -5.94
N HIS A 139 13.94 -1.65 -6.31
CA HIS A 139 13.95 -0.20 -6.13
C HIS A 139 12.87 0.50 -6.96
N GLU A 140 12.65 0.06 -8.20
CA GLU A 140 11.57 0.59 -9.03
C GLU A 140 10.19 0.25 -8.46
N ILE A 141 10.00 -0.97 -7.96
CA ILE A 141 8.77 -1.39 -7.30
C ILE A 141 8.53 -0.58 -6.02
N ALA A 142 9.56 -0.33 -5.23
CA ALA A 142 9.45 0.50 -4.03
C ALA A 142 8.99 1.94 -4.38
N ARG A 143 9.60 2.54 -5.43
CA ARG A 143 9.19 3.87 -5.94
C ARG A 143 7.75 3.85 -6.46
N TYR A 144 7.36 2.80 -7.18
CA TYR A 144 5.99 2.63 -7.68
C TYR A 144 4.98 2.58 -6.52
N ASN A 145 5.26 1.78 -5.49
CA ASN A 145 4.39 1.66 -4.31
C ASN A 145 4.33 2.98 -3.50
N GLU A 146 5.43 3.73 -3.42
CA GLU A 146 5.43 5.06 -2.79
C GLU A 146 4.48 6.03 -3.52
N VAL A 147 4.48 6.01 -4.86
CA VAL A 147 3.54 6.81 -5.66
C VAL A 147 2.10 6.38 -5.41
N ASP A 148 1.81 5.07 -5.35
CA ASP A 148 0.47 4.56 -5.03
C ASP A 148 -0.01 5.07 -3.67
N CYS A 149 0.82 4.99 -2.63
CA CYS A 149 0.51 5.54 -1.30
C CYS A 149 0.27 7.05 -1.33
N ARG A 150 1.10 7.81 -2.04
CA ARG A 150 0.96 9.27 -2.14
C ARG A 150 -0.34 9.68 -2.84
N VAL A 151 -0.69 8.99 -3.93
CA VAL A 151 -1.94 9.22 -4.64
C VAL A 151 -3.14 8.91 -3.74
N MET A 152 -3.13 7.79 -3.01
CA MET A 152 -4.23 7.48 -2.08
C MET A 152 -4.38 8.55 -1.00
N ALA A 153 -3.28 9.07 -0.46
CA ALA A 153 -3.30 10.18 0.50
C ALA A 153 -3.92 11.44 -0.10
N GLU A 154 -3.51 11.84 -1.32
CA GLU A 154 -4.08 13.01 -2.01
C GLU A 154 -5.58 12.85 -2.30
N ILE A 155 -6.01 11.66 -2.74
CA ILE A 155 -7.43 11.35 -2.97
C ILE A 155 -8.21 11.48 -1.66
N LEU A 156 -7.72 10.90 -0.57
CA LEU A 156 -8.38 10.95 0.73
C LEU A 156 -8.47 12.38 1.25
N ASP A 157 -7.42 13.17 1.10
CA ASP A 157 -7.41 14.57 1.52
C ASP A 157 -8.35 15.44 0.68
N PHE A 158 -8.45 15.20 -0.62
CA PHE A 158 -9.45 15.84 -1.48
C PHE A 158 -10.87 15.53 -0.99
N LEU A 159 -11.19 14.25 -0.79
CA LEU A 159 -12.52 13.82 -0.34
C LEU A 159 -12.88 14.37 1.05
N ARG A 160 -11.90 14.59 1.93
CA ARG A 160 -12.12 15.21 3.25
C ARG A 160 -12.43 16.71 3.18
N ARG A 161 -11.93 17.40 2.15
CA ARG A 161 -12.17 18.85 1.95
C ARG A 161 -13.52 19.12 1.32
N GLU A 162 -13.95 18.28 0.38
CA GLU A 162 -15.22 18.41 -0.35
C GLU A 162 -16.43 17.83 0.39
N ARG A 163 -16.36 17.78 1.73
CA ARG A 163 -17.28 17.04 2.60
C ARG A 163 -18.47 17.88 3.05
#